data_AF-A0A246PI10-F1
#
_entry.id   AF-A0A246PI10-F1
#
_cell.length_a   1.000
_cell.length_b   1.000
_cell.length_c   1.000
_cell.angle_alpha   90.00
_cell.angle_beta   90.00
_cell.angle_gamma   90.00
#
_symmetry.space_group_name_H-M   'P 1'
#
loop_
_entity.id
_entity.type
_entity.pdbx_description
1 polymer ?
#
loop_
_entity_poly.entity_id
_entity_poly.type
_entity_poly.pdbx_seq_one_letter_code
_entity_poly.pdbx_strand_id
1 'polypeptide(L)'
;EWNRGDYPQATTNYYSTLTNKITAGGTKTPAYQQILKDTKLNYLGNEYIANNYNEFKNKMQQRYNEKSPKIEILYKQSMDGALQDVKKVIGEIGYPQGANRVSYKAEPYNAKEGYSLVTITFM
;
A
#
# COMPACT_ATOMS: atom_id res chain seq x y z
N GLU A 1 4.92 28.73 -2.69
CA GLU A 1 5.11 27.66 -1.70
C GLU A 1 3.91 26.72 -1.72
N TRP A 2 4.11 25.45 -1.37
CA TRP A 2 3.11 24.41 -1.56
C TRP A 2 2.32 24.20 -0.26
N ASN A 3 1.01 24.48 -0.28
CA ASN A 3 0.18 24.55 0.91
C ASN A 3 -0.43 23.18 1.25
N ARG A 4 0.02 22.56 2.35
CA ARG A 4 -0.46 21.24 2.82
C ARG A 4 -1.89 21.29 3.41
N GLY A 5 -2.40 22.49 3.74
CA GLY A 5 -3.74 22.68 4.32
C GLY A 5 -4.90 22.58 3.32
N ASP A 6 -4.61 22.64 2.01
CA ASP A 6 -5.62 22.59 0.94
C ASP A 6 -6.01 21.16 0.51
N TYR A 7 -5.44 20.13 1.13
CA TYR A 7 -5.70 18.76 0.69
C TYR A 7 -6.90 18.14 1.39
N PRO A 8 -7.97 17.81 0.65
CA PRO A 8 -9.14 17.16 1.21
C PRO A 8 -8.76 15.78 1.76
N GLN A 9 -9.60 15.26 2.65
CA GLN A 9 -9.55 13.89 3.14
C GLN A 9 -9.22 12.95 1.96
N ALA A 10 -8.20 12.10 2.12
CA ALA A 10 -7.78 11.19 1.06
C ALA A 10 -9.01 10.41 0.58
N THR A 11 -9.46 10.62 -0.66
CA THR A 11 -10.63 9.95 -1.24
C THR A 11 -10.28 9.32 -2.57
N THR A 12 -11.02 8.28 -2.96
CA THR A 12 -10.89 7.62 -4.26
C THR A 12 -11.12 8.57 -5.43
N ASN A 13 -12.03 9.55 -5.30
CA ASN A 13 -12.28 10.56 -6.33
C ASN A 13 -11.06 11.46 -6.57
N TYR A 14 -10.35 11.82 -5.49
CA TYR A 14 -9.15 12.63 -5.59
C TYR A 14 -8.00 11.88 -6.28
N TYR A 15 -7.87 10.58 -5.97
CA TYR A 15 -6.93 9.69 -6.66
C TYR A 15 -7.18 9.66 -8.18
N SER A 16 -8.41 9.42 -8.64
CA SER A 16 -8.75 9.40 -10.07
C SER A 16 -8.42 10.73 -10.78
N THR A 17 -8.62 11.85 -10.09
CA THR A 17 -8.28 13.17 -10.64
C THR A 17 -6.76 13.31 -10.86
N LEU A 18 -5.96 12.89 -9.87
CA LEU A 18 -4.50 12.98 -9.95
C LEU A 18 -3.93 12.02 -11.00
N THR A 19 -4.42 10.78 -11.05
CA THR A 19 -3.95 9.81 -12.05
C THR A 19 -4.29 10.24 -13.47
N ASN A 20 -5.49 10.77 -13.71
CA ASN A 20 -5.85 11.33 -15.02
C ASN A 20 -4.92 12.47 -15.44
N LYS A 21 -4.57 13.38 -14.52
CA LYS A 21 -3.62 14.47 -14.78
C LYS A 21 -2.20 13.98 -15.03
N ILE A 22 -1.77 12.91 -14.35
CA ILE A 22 -0.46 12.28 -14.57
C ILE A 22 -0.42 11.62 -15.96
N THR A 23 -1.47 10.86 -16.32
CA THR A 23 -1.59 10.18 -17.61
C THR A 23 -1.66 11.16 -18.78
N ALA A 24 -2.34 12.30 -18.61
CA ALA A 24 -2.38 13.38 -19.60
C ALA A 24 -1.00 14.03 -19.83
N GLY A 25 -0.06 13.88 -18.88
CA GLY A 25 1.28 14.43 -18.95
C GLY A 25 1.35 15.94 -18.66
N GLY A 26 2.55 16.50 -18.86
CA GLY A 26 2.83 17.93 -18.72
C GLY A 26 3.81 18.28 -17.60
N THR A 27 4.15 19.57 -17.50
CA THR A 27 5.19 20.08 -16.58
C THR A 27 4.84 19.91 -15.10
N LYS A 28 3.55 19.73 -14.77
CA LYS A 28 3.06 19.53 -13.39
C LYS A 28 3.00 18.05 -12.96
N THR A 29 3.30 17.10 -13.84
CA THR A 29 3.27 15.66 -13.50
C THR A 29 4.06 15.30 -12.24
N PRO A 30 5.29 15.78 -12.02
CA PRO A 30 6.03 15.49 -10.80
C PRO A 30 5.32 15.97 -9.52
N ALA A 31 4.64 17.11 -9.58
CA ALA A 31 3.88 17.64 -8.44
C ALA A 31 2.67 16.74 -8.12
N TYR A 32 1.95 16.25 -9.14
CA TYR A 32 0.83 15.30 -8.95
C TYR A 32 1.29 13.95 -8.40
N GLN A 33 2.46 13.46 -8.80
CA GLN A 33 3.05 12.25 -8.22
C GLN A 33 3.44 12.47 -6.76
N GLN A 34 3.99 13.63 -6.41
CA GLN A 34 4.32 13.96 -5.02
C GLN A 34 3.07 14.03 -4.16
N ILE A 35 1.97 14.61 -4.68
CA ILE A 35 0.66 14.62 -3.99
C ILE A 35 0.21 13.21 -3.64
N LEU A 36 0.27 12.27 -4.59
CA LEU A 36 -0.16 10.89 -4.35
C LEU A 36 0.62 10.25 -3.20
N LYS A 37 1.92 10.55 -3.07
CA LYS A 37 2.77 10.05 -1.99
C LYS A 37 2.43 10.72 -0.66
N ASP A 38 2.35 12.05 -0.63
CA ASP A 38 2.11 12.81 0.58
C ASP A 38 0.73 12.51 1.20
N THR A 39 -0.25 12.21 0.34
CA THR A 39 -1.61 11.83 0.74
C THR A 39 -1.80 10.32 0.93
N LYS A 40 -0.76 9.51 0.73
CA LYS A 40 -0.79 8.03 0.70
C LYS A 40 -1.77 7.45 -0.33
N LEU A 41 -2.31 8.24 -1.26
CA LEU A 41 -3.24 7.79 -2.29
C LEU A 41 -2.58 6.87 -3.33
N ASN A 42 -1.25 6.86 -3.41
CA ASN A 42 -0.52 5.90 -4.24
C ASN A 42 -0.90 4.44 -3.96
N TYR A 43 -1.29 4.10 -2.73
CA TYR A 43 -1.70 2.73 -2.36
C TYR A 43 -3.03 2.28 -3.00
N LEU A 44 -3.79 3.19 -3.61
CA LEU A 44 -4.96 2.82 -4.43
C LEU A 44 -4.57 2.22 -5.80
N GLY A 45 -3.29 2.28 -6.16
CA GLY A 45 -2.76 1.67 -7.37
C GLY A 45 -2.83 0.14 -7.35
N ASN A 46 -3.04 -0.46 -8.53
CA ASN A 46 -3.15 -1.91 -8.72
C ASN A 46 -1.94 -2.70 -8.19
N GLU A 47 -0.75 -2.09 -8.16
CA GLU A 47 0.46 -2.71 -7.63
C GLU A 47 0.37 -2.96 -6.11
N TYR A 48 -0.36 -2.12 -5.35
CA TYR A 48 -0.46 -2.18 -3.90
C TYR A 48 -1.75 -2.85 -3.41
N ILE A 49 -2.84 -2.83 -4.20
CA ILE A 49 -4.15 -3.22 -3.70
C ILE A 49 -4.43 -4.73 -3.78
N ALA A 50 -4.86 -5.32 -2.67
CA ALA A 50 -5.34 -6.70 -2.60
C ALA A 50 -6.78 -6.73 -2.10
N ASN A 51 -7.67 -7.40 -2.83
CA ASN A 51 -9.11 -7.46 -2.52
C ASN A 51 -9.52 -8.73 -1.77
N ASN A 52 -8.60 -9.69 -1.65
CA ASN A 52 -8.81 -10.98 -0.98
C ASN A 52 -7.47 -11.58 -0.56
N TYR A 53 -7.52 -12.67 0.21
CA TYR A 53 -6.34 -13.37 0.74
C TYR A 53 -5.36 -13.83 -0.35
N ASN A 54 -5.88 -14.36 -1.47
CA ASN A 54 -5.02 -14.87 -2.53
C ASN A 54 -4.23 -13.75 -3.21
N GLU A 55 -4.87 -12.61 -3.49
CA GLU A 55 -4.19 -11.42 -4.00
C GLU A 55 -3.15 -10.90 -3.01
N PHE A 56 -3.49 -10.87 -1.72
CA PHE A 56 -2.58 -10.44 -0.65
C PHE A 56 -1.33 -11.32 -0.60
N LYS A 57 -1.52 -12.64 -0.54
CA LYS A 57 -0.44 -13.64 -0.56
C LYS A 57 0.43 -13.50 -1.80
N ASN A 58 -0.17 -13.42 -2.99
CA ASN A 58 0.57 -13.31 -4.25
C ASN A 58 1.43 -12.05 -4.29
N LYS A 59 0.90 -10.91 -3.84
CA LYS A 59 1.67 -9.65 -3.77
C LYS A 59 2.81 -9.73 -2.77
N MET A 60 2.56 -10.30 -1.60
CA MET A 60 3.60 -10.50 -0.60
C MET A 60 4.72 -11.40 -1.14
N GLN A 61 4.37 -12.52 -1.76
CA GLN A 61 5.34 -13.42 -2.41
C GLN A 61 6.11 -12.74 -3.55
N GLN A 62 5.46 -11.92 -4.37
CA GLN A 62 6.13 -11.16 -5.42
C GLN A 62 7.19 -10.23 -4.81
N ARG A 63 6.82 -9.43 -3.81
CA ARG A 63 7.74 -8.48 -3.17
C ARG A 63 8.86 -9.17 -2.38
N TYR A 64 8.62 -10.40 -1.89
CA TYR A 64 9.65 -11.25 -1.28
C TYR A 64 10.69 -11.67 -2.31
N ASN A 65 10.26 -12.11 -3.49
CA ASN A 65 11.16 -12.50 -4.58
C ASN A 65 11.99 -11.32 -5.11
N GLU A 66 11.43 -10.11 -5.04
CA GLU A 66 12.12 -8.84 -5.31
C GLU A 66 13.12 -8.44 -4.20
N LYS A 67 13.20 -9.20 -3.09
CA LYS A 67 14.02 -8.92 -1.91
C LYS A 67 13.76 -7.53 -1.31
N SER A 68 12.51 -7.06 -1.37
CA SER A 68 12.17 -5.76 -0.81
C SER A 68 12.28 -5.79 0.72
N PRO A 69 13.05 -4.87 1.36
CA PRO A 69 13.18 -4.82 2.81
C PRO A 69 11.87 -4.38 3.50
N LYS A 70 10.96 -3.76 2.73
CA LYS A 70 9.67 -3.27 3.19
C LYS A 70 8.58 -3.61 2.18
N ILE A 71 7.44 -4.08 2.66
CA ILE A 71 6.27 -4.42 1.86
C ILE A 71 5.09 -3.64 2.38
N GLU A 72 4.40 -2.98 1.46
CA GLU A 72 3.21 -2.20 1.75
C GLU A 72 2.10 -2.65 0.81
N ILE A 73 1.01 -3.14 1.38
CA ILE A 73 -0.13 -3.67 0.64
C ILE A 73 -1.40 -3.07 1.24
N LEU A 74 -2.23 -2.49 0.39
CA LEU A 74 -3.56 -2.04 0.77
C LEU A 74 -4.54 -3.21 0.66
N TYR A 75 -4.97 -3.74 1.81
CA TYR A 75 -5.68 -5.01 1.85
C TYR A 75 -7.13 -4.84 2.29
N LYS A 76 -8.09 -5.40 1.54
CA LYS A 76 -9.52 -5.43 1.88
C LYS A 76 -9.79 -6.40 3.02
N GLN A 77 -9.43 -5.98 4.23
CA GLN A 77 -9.56 -6.75 5.46
C GLN A 77 -9.56 -5.79 6.66
N SER A 78 -10.18 -6.20 7.77
CA SER A 78 -10.04 -5.50 9.05
C SER A 78 -8.57 -5.51 9.52
N MET A 79 -8.20 -4.62 10.43
CA MET A 79 -6.84 -4.58 10.96
C MET A 79 -6.43 -5.90 11.61
N ASP A 80 -7.28 -6.44 12.50
CA ASP A 80 -7.02 -7.72 13.17
C ASP A 80 -6.96 -8.89 12.19
N GLY A 81 -7.89 -8.94 11.23
CA GLY A 81 -7.89 -9.96 10.18
C GLY A 81 -6.61 -9.89 9.33
N ALA A 82 -6.19 -8.68 8.97
CA ALA A 82 -4.98 -8.47 8.19
C ALA A 82 -3.72 -8.93 8.94
N LEU A 83 -3.65 -8.69 10.25
CA LEU A 83 -2.54 -9.18 11.08
C LEU A 83 -2.52 -10.71 11.19
N GLN A 84 -3.69 -11.35 11.27
CA GLN A 84 -3.81 -12.82 11.25
C GLN A 84 -3.37 -13.38 9.89
N ASP A 85 -3.82 -12.75 8.80
CA ASP A 85 -3.48 -13.16 7.44
C ASP A 85 -1.98 -12.97 7.14
N VAL A 86 -1.34 -11.89 7.64
CA VAL A 86 0.12 -11.72 7.55
C VAL A 86 0.85 -12.89 8.20
N LYS A 87 0.48 -13.24 9.45
CA LYS A 87 1.08 -14.38 10.16
C LYS A 87 0.93 -15.67 9.39
N LYS A 88 -0.27 -15.92 8.85
CA LYS A 88 -0.58 -17.09 8.05
C LYS A 88 0.26 -17.14 6.78
N VAL A 89 0.34 -16.05 6.02
CA VAL A 89 1.14 -15.99 4.80
C VAL A 89 2.62 -16.22 5.10
N ILE A 90 3.19 -15.59 6.14
CA ILE A 90 4.58 -15.85 6.56
C ILE A 90 4.80 -17.34 6.87
N GLY A 91 3.85 -17.99 7.55
CA GLY A 91 3.90 -19.43 7.82
C GLY A 91 3.82 -20.28 6.54
N GLU A 92 3.10 -19.83 5.51
CA GLU A 92 2.93 -20.55 4.25
C GLU A 92 4.09 -20.36 3.25
N ILE A 93 4.65 -19.14 3.14
CA ILE A 93 5.70 -18.82 2.16
C ILE A 93 7.10 -18.77 2.76
N GLY A 94 7.22 -18.84 4.09
CA GLY A 94 8.48 -18.74 4.83
C GLY A 94 8.99 -17.30 4.98
N TYR A 95 10.20 -17.16 5.52
CA TYR A 95 10.91 -15.89 5.57
C TYR A 95 11.73 -15.67 4.30
N PRO A 96 11.87 -14.43 3.81
CA PRO A 96 12.84 -14.14 2.76
C PRO A 96 14.24 -14.52 3.24
N GLN A 97 15.04 -15.12 2.35
CA GLN A 97 16.36 -15.66 2.67
C GLN A 97 17.27 -14.56 3.25
N GLY A 98 17.73 -14.77 4.49
CA GLY A 98 18.59 -13.82 5.22
C GLY A 98 17.87 -12.89 6.20
N ALA A 99 16.54 -12.89 6.24
CA ALA A 99 15.80 -12.18 7.28
C ALA A 99 15.79 -13.00 8.58
N ASN A 100 16.20 -12.37 9.68
CA ASN A 100 16.20 -12.98 11.01
C ASN A 100 15.00 -12.53 11.85
N ARG A 101 14.40 -11.39 11.48
CA ARG A 101 13.24 -10.81 12.17
C ARG A 101 12.24 -10.27 11.15
N VAL A 102 10.98 -10.34 11.52
CA VAL A 102 9.90 -9.65 10.82
C VAL A 102 9.11 -8.82 11.81
N SER A 103 8.79 -7.60 11.42
CA SER A 103 7.81 -6.76 12.10
C SER A 103 6.70 -6.42 11.12
N TYR A 104 5.45 -6.46 11.57
CA TYR A 104 4.31 -6.10 10.75
C TYR A 104 3.27 -5.33 11.55
N LYS A 105 2.58 -4.43 10.86
CA LYS A 105 1.46 -3.66 11.39
C LYS A 105 0.37 -3.53 10.33
N ALA A 106 -0.85 -3.35 10.80
CA ALA A 106 -1.99 -2.98 9.97
C ALA A 106 -2.57 -1.68 10.53
N GLU A 107 -2.88 -0.73 9.65
CA GLU A 107 -3.49 0.56 10.01
C GLU A 107 -4.77 0.74 9.20
N PRO A 108 -5.81 1.42 9.72
CA PRO A 108 -7.01 1.68 8.94
C PRO A 108 -6.66 2.60 7.77
N TYR A 109 -7.23 2.33 6.59
CA TYR A 109 -7.00 3.16 5.42
C TYR A 109 -8.20 4.06 5.12
N ASN A 110 -8.16 5.28 5.66
CA ASN A 110 -9.29 6.22 5.65
C ASN A 110 -9.79 6.59 4.24
N ALA A 111 -8.97 6.41 3.20
CA ALA A 111 -9.36 6.73 1.83
C ALA A 111 -10.18 5.64 1.14
N LYS A 112 -10.25 4.44 1.72
CA LYS A 112 -11.04 3.33 1.20
C LYS A 112 -11.56 2.47 2.34
N GLU A 113 -12.84 2.63 2.65
CA GLU A 113 -13.51 1.89 3.71
C GLU A 113 -13.39 0.36 3.53
N GLY A 114 -13.19 -0.35 4.63
CA GLY A 114 -13.01 -1.80 4.65
C GLY A 114 -11.60 -2.26 4.23
N TYR A 115 -10.66 -1.33 4.06
CA TYR A 115 -9.26 -1.64 3.78
C TYR A 115 -8.36 -1.21 4.93
N SER A 116 -7.29 -1.98 5.10
CA SER A 116 -6.18 -1.68 5.99
C SER A 116 -4.87 -1.63 5.20
N LEU A 117 -4.00 -0.68 5.56
CA LEU A 117 -2.65 -0.63 5.02
C LEU A 117 -1.76 -1.54 5.86
N VAL A 118 -1.35 -2.65 5.26
CA VAL A 118 -0.43 -3.60 5.86
C VAL A 118 0.99 -3.19 5.52
N THR A 119 1.82 -3.01 6.54
CA THR A 119 3.27 -2.78 6.40
C THR A 119 4.02 -3.94 7.02
N ILE A 120 4.91 -4.57 6.27
CA ILE A 120 5.80 -5.64 6.73
C ILE A 120 7.24 -5.19 6.50
N THR A 121 8.12 -5.40 7.48
CA THR A 121 9.53 -5.03 7.41
C THR A 121 10.38 -6.23 7.85
N PHE A 122 11.38 -6.54 7.04
CA PHE A 122 12.34 -7.63 7.28
C PHE A 122 13.66 -7.05 7.75
N MET A 123 14.24 -7.66 8.78
CA MET A 123 15.51 -7.25 9.41
C MET A 123 16.43 -8.46 9.63
#